data_AF-A0A7W7LEB2-F1
#
_entry.id   AF-A0A7W7LEB2-F1
#
_cell.length_a   1.000
_cell.length_b   1.000
_cell.length_c   1.000
_cell.angle_alpha   90.00
_cell.angle_beta   90.00
_cell.angle_gamma   90.00
#
_symmetry.space_group_name_H-M   'P 1'
#
loop_
_entity.id
_entity.type
_entity.pdbx_description
1 polymer ?
#
loop_
_entity_poly.entity_id
_entity_poly.type
_entity_poly.pdbx_seq_one_letter_code
_entity_poly.pdbx_strand_id
1 'polypeptide(L)'
;MSLPQGTPPATDVTPDRGTSIREAARWLTTAFAAVGTVLVAGLQLGSLGGLGTEEPWRLPLALGAVFVALLGTGWMIVRAAHVLITPDLTWTDLFVNHEIPAIRRRGSAQPLLSAGRSHLSYDALLHLLKEASSTEAVPFEGTAAIRRKLESARARAAHTPTDTEAQERVAALEHAVTLCLTRANAWQSQQLYRALIRTLLRTGVLTAACLVVYAWAANPPPEQSPQVKQPVPVKVHLRATADKLPGTALGKQCHRRTITGVAVGGRLDEPVVAVPATEDCAAARFTVTPELGVAVPATKP
;
A
#
# COMPACT_ATOMS: atom_id res chain seq x y z
N MET A 1 -1.39 64.21 20.19
CA MET A 1 -2.42 63.32 20.76
C MET A 1 -2.36 62.04 19.95
N SER A 2 -1.60 61.05 20.43
CA SER A 2 -1.24 59.85 19.67
C SER A 2 -2.30 58.77 19.92
N LEU A 3 -2.95 58.30 18.86
CA LEU A 3 -3.91 57.21 18.96
C LEU A 3 -3.18 55.90 19.34
N PRO A 4 -3.74 55.08 20.23
CA PRO A 4 -3.16 53.80 20.59
C PRO A 4 -3.14 52.89 19.35
N GLN A 5 -1.95 52.41 18.97
CA GLN A 5 -1.81 51.37 17.96
C GLN A 5 -2.41 50.08 18.52
N GLY A 6 -3.64 49.76 18.08
CA GLY A 6 -4.29 48.50 18.40
C GLY A 6 -3.47 47.35 17.81
N THR A 7 -3.08 46.40 18.66
CA THR A 7 -2.45 45.15 18.26
C THR A 7 -3.37 44.46 17.23
N PRO A 8 -2.89 44.14 16.01
CA PRO A 8 -3.73 43.45 15.04
C PRO A 8 -4.23 42.14 15.66
N PRO A 9 -5.52 41.77 15.44
CA PRO A 9 -6.06 40.54 15.97
C PRO A 9 -5.19 39.38 15.49
N ALA A 10 -4.79 38.50 16.42
CA ALA A 10 -4.07 37.29 16.10
C ALA A 10 -4.90 36.52 15.06
N THR A 11 -4.46 36.56 13.81
CA THR A 11 -5.07 35.78 12.74
C THR A 11 -4.77 34.33 13.08
N ASP A 12 -5.76 33.61 13.59
CA ASP A 12 -5.71 32.16 13.69
C ASP A 12 -5.44 31.62 12.29
N VAL A 13 -4.19 31.23 12.05
CA VAL A 13 -3.75 30.60 10.81
C VAL A 13 -4.41 29.24 10.78
N THR A 14 -5.63 29.21 10.27
CA THR A 14 -6.35 27.96 10.04
C THR A 14 -5.46 27.13 9.12
N PRO A 15 -4.96 25.96 9.54
CA PRO A 15 -3.97 25.22 8.76
C PRO A 15 -4.53 24.95 7.36
N ASP A 16 -3.78 25.38 6.36
CA ASP A 16 -4.17 25.25 4.95
C ASP A 16 -4.36 23.76 4.64
N ARG A 17 -5.62 23.35 4.47
CA ARG A 17 -6.01 21.96 4.23
C ARG A 17 -5.27 21.35 3.03
N GLY A 18 -4.85 22.16 2.05
CA GLY A 18 -4.08 21.70 0.89
C GLY A 18 -2.73 21.09 1.26
N THR A 19 -2.05 21.66 2.26
CA THR A 19 -0.73 21.19 2.71
C THR A 19 -0.81 19.78 3.33
N SER A 20 -1.86 19.52 4.12
CA SER A 20 -2.09 18.22 4.76
C SER A 20 -2.26 17.07 3.76
N ILE A 21 -2.91 17.31 2.60
CA ILE A 21 -3.14 16.27 1.58
C ILE A 21 -1.82 15.91 0.89
N ARG A 22 -1.01 16.90 0.53
CA ARG A 22 0.30 16.66 -0.10
C ARG A 22 1.24 15.95 0.87
N GLU A 23 1.22 16.34 2.14
CA GLU A 23 1.99 15.66 3.18
C GLU A 23 1.57 14.19 3.33
N ALA A 24 0.26 13.92 3.42
CA ALA A 24 -0.26 12.55 3.47
C ALA A 24 0.15 11.72 2.24
N ALA A 25 0.12 12.30 1.04
CA ALA A 25 0.53 11.63 -0.19
C ALA A 25 2.04 11.34 -0.23
N ARG A 26 2.90 12.20 0.36
CA ARG A 26 4.34 11.92 0.53
C ARG A 26 4.55 10.73 1.44
N TRP A 27 3.93 10.73 2.63
CA TRP A 27 4.03 9.62 3.57
C TRP A 27 3.53 8.30 2.96
N LEU A 28 2.43 8.35 2.21
CA LEU A 28 1.90 7.20 1.50
C LEU A 28 2.90 6.65 0.46
N THR A 29 3.52 7.54 -0.31
CA THR A 29 4.52 7.16 -1.32
C THR A 29 5.74 6.49 -0.67
N THR A 30 6.24 7.05 0.44
CA THR A 30 7.34 6.48 1.21
C THR A 30 6.98 5.10 1.79
N ALA A 31 5.77 4.93 2.31
CA ALA A 31 5.30 3.64 2.83
C ALA A 31 5.26 2.56 1.73
N PHE A 32 4.73 2.88 0.55
CA PHE A 32 4.73 1.93 -0.58
C PHE A 32 6.14 1.61 -1.10
N ALA A 33 7.02 2.61 -1.13
CA ALA A 33 8.42 2.38 -1.50
C ALA A 33 9.08 1.40 -0.50
N ALA A 34 8.86 1.58 0.80
CA ALA A 34 9.38 0.68 1.83
C ALA A 34 8.84 -0.76 1.67
N VAL A 35 7.54 -0.92 1.43
CA VAL A 35 6.94 -2.24 1.13
C VAL A 35 7.58 -2.85 -0.10
N GLY A 36 7.73 -2.10 -1.19
CA GLY A 36 8.40 -2.55 -2.40
C GLY A 36 9.84 -3.01 -2.13
N THR A 37 10.61 -2.26 -1.33
CA THR A 37 11.97 -2.65 -0.93
C THR A 37 11.99 -3.95 -0.13
N VAL A 38 11.09 -4.12 0.85
CA VAL A 38 10.99 -5.36 1.64
C VAL A 38 10.62 -6.54 0.76
N LEU A 39 9.72 -6.37 -0.20
CA LEU A 39 9.37 -7.44 -1.15
C LEU A 39 10.55 -7.85 -2.02
N VAL A 40 11.32 -6.87 -2.52
CA VAL A 40 12.52 -7.15 -3.33
C VAL A 40 13.61 -7.82 -2.50
N ALA A 41 13.84 -7.37 -1.26
CA ALA A 41 14.83 -7.96 -0.38
C ALA A 41 14.42 -9.35 0.14
N GLY A 42 13.12 -9.58 0.34
CA GLY A 42 12.57 -10.84 0.84
C GLY A 42 12.45 -11.95 -0.21
N LEU A 43 12.64 -11.64 -1.49
CA LEU A 43 12.72 -12.61 -2.58
C LEU A 43 14.01 -13.44 -2.44
N GLN A 44 14.03 -14.37 -1.49
CA GLN A 44 15.10 -15.36 -1.37
C GLN A 44 14.97 -16.37 -2.52
N LEU A 45 15.60 -16.07 -3.65
CA LEU A 45 15.61 -16.90 -4.86
C LEU A 45 16.10 -18.34 -4.61
N GLY A 46 16.87 -18.57 -3.53
CA GLY A 46 17.42 -19.87 -3.18
C GLY A 46 16.35 -20.92 -2.79
N SER A 47 15.28 -20.53 -2.09
CA SER A 47 14.23 -21.49 -1.68
C SER A 47 13.25 -21.82 -2.83
N LEU A 48 13.14 -20.94 -3.82
CA LEU A 48 12.26 -21.12 -4.98
C LEU A 48 12.67 -22.29 -5.87
N GLY A 49 13.96 -22.68 -5.87
CA GLY A 49 14.47 -23.81 -6.64
C GLY A 49 13.90 -25.17 -6.24
N GLY A 50 13.54 -25.35 -4.96
CA GLY A 50 12.98 -26.61 -4.46
C GLY A 50 11.49 -26.81 -4.75
N LEU A 51 10.75 -25.73 -5.02
CA LEU A 51 9.30 -25.77 -5.24
C LEU A 51 8.91 -26.38 -6.58
N GLY A 52 9.80 -26.35 -7.58
CA GLY A 52 9.49 -26.80 -8.94
C GLY A 52 9.41 -28.33 -9.09
N THR A 53 10.01 -29.11 -8.19
CA THR A 53 10.14 -30.56 -8.36
C THR A 53 8.95 -31.35 -7.82
N GLU A 54 8.31 -30.91 -6.74
CA GLU A 54 7.20 -31.62 -6.11
C GLU A 54 5.83 -31.15 -6.63
N GLU A 55 5.65 -29.83 -6.83
CA GLU A 55 4.39 -29.25 -7.30
C GLU A 55 4.64 -28.15 -8.37
N PRO A 56 4.74 -28.51 -9.66
CA PRO A 56 5.23 -27.61 -10.71
C PRO A 56 4.35 -26.37 -10.94
N TRP A 57 3.10 -26.38 -10.49
CA TRP A 57 2.16 -25.27 -10.61
C TRP A 57 2.36 -24.18 -9.55
N ARG A 58 3.00 -24.49 -8.42
CA ARG A 58 3.21 -23.53 -7.31
C ARG A 58 4.20 -22.44 -7.66
N LEU A 59 5.29 -22.80 -8.34
CA LEU A 59 6.32 -21.84 -8.75
C LEU A 59 5.75 -20.70 -9.62
N PRO A 60 5.02 -20.95 -10.73
CA PRO A 60 4.44 -19.87 -11.51
C PRO A 60 3.34 -19.11 -10.75
N LEU A 61 2.61 -19.76 -9.83
CA LEU A 61 1.66 -19.07 -8.96
C LEU A 61 2.36 -18.07 -8.03
N ALA A 62 3.43 -18.49 -7.34
CA ALA A 62 4.20 -17.64 -6.44
C ALA A 62 4.83 -16.46 -7.20
N LEU A 63 5.44 -16.72 -8.36
CA LEU A 63 6.02 -15.70 -9.23
C LEU A 63 4.95 -14.72 -9.76
N GLY A 64 3.80 -15.24 -10.19
CA GLY A 64 2.68 -14.42 -10.64
C GLY A 64 2.14 -13.53 -9.52
N ALA A 65 1.97 -14.09 -8.32
CA ALA A 65 1.46 -13.36 -7.15
C ALA A 65 2.41 -12.22 -6.73
N VAL A 66 3.71 -12.49 -6.61
CA VAL A 66 4.67 -11.43 -6.25
C VAL A 66 4.81 -10.38 -7.35
N PHE A 67 4.75 -10.77 -8.63
CA PHE A 67 4.79 -9.84 -9.75
C PHE A 67 3.58 -8.89 -9.75
N VAL A 68 2.38 -9.41 -9.54
CA VAL A 68 1.16 -8.59 -9.41
C VAL A 68 1.24 -7.67 -8.19
N ALA A 69 1.76 -8.16 -7.06
CA ALA A 69 1.95 -7.33 -5.86
C ALA A 69 2.93 -6.16 -6.11
N LEU A 70 4.02 -6.41 -6.82
CA LEU A 70 5.00 -5.37 -7.22
C LEU A 70 4.39 -4.37 -8.19
N LEU A 71 3.65 -4.83 -9.22
CA LEU A 71 2.95 -3.94 -10.14
C LEU A 71 1.90 -3.08 -9.43
N GLY A 72 1.14 -3.66 -8.50
CA GLY A 72 0.17 -2.93 -7.68
C GLY A 72 0.84 -1.84 -6.83
N THR A 73 1.99 -2.16 -6.23
CA THR A 73 2.79 -1.22 -5.44
C THR A 73 3.34 -0.09 -6.31
N GLY A 74 3.98 -0.41 -7.44
CA GLY A 74 4.51 0.58 -8.38
C GLY A 74 3.42 1.48 -8.97
N TRP A 75 2.28 0.90 -9.34
CA TRP A 75 1.11 1.65 -9.79
C TRP A 75 0.62 2.64 -8.73
N MET A 76 0.57 2.23 -7.46
CA MET A 76 0.18 3.11 -6.36
C MET A 76 1.17 4.26 -6.14
N ILE A 77 2.47 4.01 -6.25
CA ILE A 77 3.49 5.06 -6.19
C ILE A 77 3.27 6.08 -7.31
N VAL A 78 3.07 5.63 -8.56
CA VAL A 78 2.81 6.53 -9.70
C VAL A 78 1.54 7.35 -9.48
N ARG A 79 0.46 6.72 -8.98
CA ARG A 79 -0.81 7.42 -8.70
C ARG A 79 -0.67 8.44 -7.57
N ALA A 80 0.07 8.11 -6.50
CA ALA A 80 0.34 9.05 -5.41
C ALA A 80 1.24 10.21 -5.88
N ALA A 81 2.27 9.92 -6.67
CA ALA A 81 3.14 10.93 -7.29
C ALA A 81 2.34 11.87 -8.21
N HIS A 82 1.38 11.35 -8.97
CA HIS A 82 0.51 12.19 -9.80
C HIS A 82 -0.32 13.18 -8.97
N VAL A 83 -0.73 12.83 -7.75
CA VAL A 83 -1.39 13.77 -6.83
C VAL A 83 -0.40 14.84 -6.33
N LEU A 84 0.84 14.46 -6.05
CA LEU A 84 1.89 15.39 -5.63
C LEU A 84 2.31 16.38 -6.72
N ILE A 85 2.29 15.95 -7.98
CA ILE A 85 2.72 16.74 -9.14
C ILE A 85 1.58 17.60 -9.69
N THR A 86 0.34 17.45 -9.21
CA THR A 86 -0.78 18.27 -9.73
C THR A 86 -0.48 19.75 -9.46
N PRO A 87 -0.22 20.56 -10.51
CA PRO A 87 0.08 21.96 -10.34
C PRO A 87 -1.15 22.67 -9.79
N ASP A 88 -0.94 23.65 -8.92
CA ASP A 88 -2.02 24.54 -8.48
C ASP A 88 -2.58 25.28 -9.68
N LEU A 89 -3.91 25.37 -9.80
CA LEU A 89 -4.56 26.10 -10.89
C LEU A 89 -4.07 27.55 -10.84
N THR A 90 -3.39 27.95 -11.91
CA THR A 90 -2.98 29.34 -12.08
C THR A 90 -4.11 30.14 -12.73
N TRP A 91 -4.06 31.47 -12.59
CA TRP A 91 -4.95 32.35 -13.36
C TRP A 91 -4.90 32.01 -14.85
N THR A 92 -3.70 31.86 -15.39
CA THR A 92 -3.48 31.57 -16.82
C THR A 92 -4.21 30.30 -17.26
N ASP A 93 -4.28 29.26 -16.42
CA ASP A 93 -4.98 28.01 -16.75
C ASP A 93 -6.51 28.17 -16.83
N LEU A 94 -7.11 28.99 -15.97
CA LEU A 94 -8.54 29.33 -15.99
C LEU A 94 -8.92 30.26 -17.15
N PHE A 95 -8.02 31.20 -17.44
CA PHE A 95 -7.90 32.11 -18.60
C PHE A 95 -7.97 31.43 -19.95
N VAL A 96 -6.84 30.81 -20.25
CA VAL A 96 -6.44 30.47 -21.61
C VAL A 96 -7.19 29.24 -22.10
N ASN A 97 -7.50 28.28 -21.23
CA ASN A 97 -8.20 27.06 -21.65
C ASN A 97 -9.69 27.28 -21.95
N HIS A 98 -10.32 28.35 -21.45
CA HIS A 98 -11.77 28.54 -21.66
C HIS A 98 -12.12 29.22 -22.99
N GLU A 99 -11.16 29.90 -23.64
CA GLU A 99 -11.36 30.47 -24.98
C GLU A 99 -11.05 29.48 -26.12
N ILE A 100 -10.33 28.39 -25.83
CA ILE A 100 -9.93 27.35 -26.80
C ILE A 100 -11.00 26.25 -27.09
N PRO A 101 -12.22 26.19 -26.51
CA PRO A 101 -13.25 25.26 -26.99
C PRO A 101 -13.66 25.51 -28.45
N ALA A 102 -13.51 26.75 -28.96
CA ALA A 102 -13.82 27.10 -30.34
C ALA A 102 -12.78 26.58 -31.35
N ILE A 103 -11.52 26.42 -30.96
CA ILE A 103 -10.43 25.96 -31.84
C ILE A 103 -10.32 24.43 -31.82
N ARG A 104 -10.65 23.78 -30.70
CA ARG A 104 -10.47 22.32 -30.54
C ARG A 104 -11.52 21.46 -31.25
N ARG A 105 -12.64 22.04 -31.73
CA ARG A 105 -13.57 21.33 -32.64
C ARG A 105 -13.01 21.13 -34.06
N ARG A 106 -11.81 21.63 -34.39
CA ARG A 106 -11.27 21.59 -35.77
C ARG A 106 -9.99 20.79 -35.99
N GLY A 107 -9.41 20.13 -34.98
CA GLY A 107 -8.10 19.49 -35.15
C GLY A 107 -7.82 18.32 -34.22
N SER A 108 -8.12 17.13 -34.70
CA SER A 108 -7.30 15.90 -34.65
C SER A 108 -6.32 15.66 -33.49
N ALA A 109 -6.54 14.52 -32.81
CA ALA A 109 -5.53 13.57 -32.34
C ALA A 109 -4.41 14.07 -31.41
N GLN A 110 -4.68 14.08 -30.09
CA GLN A 110 -3.66 13.72 -29.10
C GLN A 110 -4.22 12.64 -28.16
N PRO A 111 -3.91 11.34 -28.41
CA PRO A 111 -4.56 10.25 -27.68
C PRO A 111 -3.92 9.83 -26.34
N LEU A 112 -2.74 10.30 -25.93
CA LEU A 112 -1.97 9.58 -24.90
C LEU A 112 -1.70 10.31 -23.56
N LEU A 113 -2.05 11.59 -23.43
CA LEU A 113 -1.95 12.33 -22.16
C LEU A 113 -3.30 12.68 -21.51
N SER A 114 -4.42 12.26 -22.11
CA SER A 114 -5.78 12.53 -21.62
C SER A 114 -6.36 11.41 -20.75
N ALA A 115 -5.73 10.23 -20.65
CA ALA A 115 -6.26 9.08 -19.92
C ALA A 115 -6.35 9.28 -18.39
N GLY A 116 -5.80 10.36 -17.84
CA GLY A 116 -5.81 10.66 -16.41
C GLY A 116 -6.60 11.90 -15.99
N ARG A 117 -7.01 12.76 -16.93
CA ARG A 117 -7.92 13.87 -16.62
C ARG A 117 -9.32 13.28 -16.53
N SER A 118 -9.67 12.76 -15.36
CA SER A 118 -11.08 12.63 -14.98
C SER A 118 -11.76 13.91 -15.43
N HIS A 119 -12.80 13.80 -16.27
CA HIS A 119 -13.70 14.89 -16.63
C HIS A 119 -14.31 15.43 -15.34
N LEU A 120 -13.53 16.22 -14.62
CA LEU A 120 -14.00 17.14 -13.60
C LEU A 120 -14.89 18.06 -14.39
N SER A 121 -16.19 17.77 -14.35
CA SER A 121 -17.18 18.54 -15.06
C SER A 121 -16.98 19.97 -14.61
N TYR A 122 -16.55 20.82 -15.55
CA TYR A 122 -16.35 22.23 -15.33
C TYR A 122 -17.61 22.85 -14.70
N ASP A 123 -18.78 22.29 -15.04
CA ASP A 123 -20.07 22.64 -14.44
C ASP A 123 -20.10 22.47 -12.92
N ALA A 124 -19.46 21.42 -12.38
CA ALA A 124 -19.38 21.21 -10.94
C ALA A 124 -18.47 22.23 -10.25
N LEU A 125 -17.36 22.61 -10.90
CA LEU A 125 -16.51 23.70 -10.41
C LEU A 125 -17.27 25.02 -10.43
N LEU A 126 -17.93 25.34 -11.55
CA LEU A 126 -18.73 26.55 -11.69
C LEU A 126 -19.86 26.61 -10.68
N HIS A 127 -20.53 25.49 -10.40
CA HIS A 127 -21.59 25.43 -9.40
C HIS A 127 -21.06 25.76 -7.99
N LEU A 128 -19.89 25.22 -7.63
CA LEU A 128 -19.25 25.51 -6.34
C LEU A 128 -18.73 26.94 -6.24
N LEU A 129 -18.20 27.49 -7.33
CA LEU A 129 -17.78 28.90 -7.38
C LEU A 129 -18.98 29.84 -7.29
N LYS A 130 -20.09 29.49 -7.95
CA LYS A 130 -21.34 30.24 -7.87
C LYS A 130 -21.93 30.20 -6.46
N GLU A 131 -21.87 29.05 -5.78
CA GLU A 131 -22.33 28.89 -4.41
C GLU A 131 -21.41 29.57 -3.39
N ALA A 132 -20.09 29.60 -3.63
CA ALA A 132 -19.15 30.32 -2.76
C ALA A 132 -19.23 31.84 -2.93
N SER A 133 -19.53 32.31 -4.14
CA SER A 133 -19.63 33.75 -4.43
C SER A 133 -20.99 34.34 -4.08
N SER A 134 -22.05 33.54 -3.92
CA SER A 134 -23.35 34.06 -3.48
C SER A 134 -23.31 34.65 -2.07
N THR A 135 -22.32 34.27 -1.27
CA THR A 135 -22.04 34.85 0.06
C THR A 135 -21.13 36.08 0.02
N GLU A 136 -20.50 36.41 -1.11
CA GLU A 136 -19.61 37.57 -1.24
C GLU A 136 -20.30 38.72 -1.99
N ALA A 137 -19.84 39.95 -1.72
CA ALA A 137 -20.42 41.16 -2.31
C ALA A 137 -20.25 41.29 -3.83
N VAL A 138 -19.42 40.43 -4.45
CA VAL A 138 -19.14 40.46 -5.89
C VAL A 138 -19.78 39.24 -6.55
N PRO A 139 -20.90 39.40 -7.27
CA PRO A 139 -21.55 38.27 -7.95
C PRO A 139 -20.61 37.67 -9.01
N PHE A 140 -20.39 36.36 -8.92
CA PHE A 140 -19.59 35.62 -9.90
C PHE A 140 -20.41 35.40 -11.18
N GLU A 141 -20.21 36.27 -12.15
CA GLU A 141 -20.80 36.16 -13.50
C GLU A 141 -20.00 35.23 -14.43
N GLY A 142 -18.86 34.70 -13.96
CA GLY A 142 -17.95 33.87 -14.72
C GLY A 142 -16.51 34.41 -14.70
N THR A 143 -15.56 33.56 -15.07
CA THR A 143 -14.13 33.89 -15.09
C THR A 143 -13.84 35.09 -16.00
N ALA A 144 -14.33 35.06 -17.25
CA ALA A 144 -14.15 36.17 -18.20
C ALA A 144 -14.74 37.51 -17.71
N ALA A 145 -15.82 37.48 -16.94
CA ALA A 145 -16.41 38.70 -16.37
C ALA A 145 -15.52 39.29 -15.27
N ILE A 146 -15.01 38.46 -14.36
CA ILE A 146 -14.09 38.91 -13.30
C ILE A 146 -12.79 39.44 -13.89
N ARG A 147 -12.24 38.76 -14.90
CA ARG A 147 -11.04 39.23 -15.60
C ARG A 147 -11.26 40.63 -16.21
N ARG A 148 -12.35 40.82 -16.95
CA ARG A 148 -12.69 42.13 -17.54
C ARG A 148 -12.91 43.19 -16.46
N LYS A 149 -13.58 42.85 -15.34
CA LYS A 149 -13.77 43.76 -14.21
C LYS A 149 -12.41 44.15 -13.60
N LEU A 150 -11.52 43.20 -13.35
CA LEU A 150 -10.18 43.43 -12.80
C LEU A 150 -9.28 44.24 -13.75
N GLU A 151 -9.23 43.89 -15.03
CA GLU A 151 -8.49 44.63 -16.05
C GLU A 151 -9.00 46.07 -16.16
N SER A 152 -10.33 46.27 -16.17
CA SER A 152 -10.92 47.62 -16.19
C SER A 152 -10.63 48.42 -14.92
N ALA A 153 -10.61 47.77 -13.75
CA ALA A 153 -10.31 48.41 -12.47
C ALA A 153 -8.85 48.82 -12.38
N ARG A 154 -7.93 47.94 -12.83
CA ARG A 154 -6.49 48.23 -12.92
C ARG A 154 -6.20 49.35 -13.91
N ALA A 155 -6.85 49.35 -15.08
CA ALA A 155 -6.70 50.44 -16.05
C ALA A 155 -7.14 51.79 -15.47
N ARG A 156 -8.27 51.84 -14.75
CA ARG A 156 -8.73 53.06 -14.06
C ARG A 156 -7.73 53.51 -12.99
N ALA A 157 -7.32 52.61 -12.10
CA ALA A 157 -6.36 52.91 -11.04
C ALA A 157 -5.00 53.40 -11.58
N ALA A 158 -4.58 52.91 -12.76
CA ALA A 158 -3.35 53.36 -13.41
C ALA A 158 -3.44 54.81 -13.94
N HIS A 159 -4.63 55.27 -14.35
CA HIS A 159 -4.84 56.64 -14.83
C HIS A 159 -5.01 57.66 -13.69
N THR A 160 -5.51 57.23 -12.53
CA THR A 160 -5.74 58.09 -11.36
C THR A 160 -5.09 57.49 -10.11
N PRO A 161 -3.75 57.58 -9.95
CA PRO A 161 -3.03 56.93 -8.86
C PRO A 161 -3.35 57.50 -7.46
N THR A 162 -3.94 58.69 -7.37
CA THR A 162 -4.38 59.30 -6.11
C THR A 162 -5.81 58.91 -5.71
N ASP A 163 -6.53 58.16 -6.55
CA ASP A 163 -7.88 57.70 -6.26
C ASP A 163 -7.84 56.45 -5.38
N THR A 164 -8.00 56.65 -4.07
CA THR A 164 -8.01 55.57 -3.06
C THR A 164 -9.16 54.59 -3.29
N GLU A 165 -10.30 55.04 -3.79
CA GLU A 165 -11.45 54.17 -4.04
C GLU A 165 -11.17 53.21 -5.20
N ALA A 166 -10.51 53.69 -6.27
CA ALA A 166 -10.09 52.83 -7.37
C ALA A 166 -9.09 51.76 -6.90
N GLN A 167 -8.16 52.11 -6.01
CA GLN A 167 -7.20 51.16 -5.44
C GLN A 167 -7.86 50.13 -4.52
N GLU A 168 -8.77 50.55 -3.63
CA GLU A 168 -9.52 49.65 -2.77
C GLU A 168 -10.36 48.64 -3.58
N ARG A 169 -10.99 49.08 -4.67
CA ARG A 169 -11.73 48.19 -5.57
C ARG A 169 -10.83 47.16 -6.27
N VAL A 170 -9.62 47.55 -6.68
CA VAL A 170 -8.64 46.59 -7.25
C VAL A 170 -8.23 45.57 -6.19
N ALA A 171 -7.87 46.02 -4.99
CA ALA A 171 -7.47 45.14 -3.89
C ALA A 171 -8.60 44.16 -3.51
N ALA A 172 -9.85 44.63 -3.43
CA ALA A 172 -11.01 43.79 -3.14
C ALA A 172 -11.24 42.72 -4.22
N LEU A 173 -11.10 43.08 -5.50
CA LEU A 173 -11.21 42.13 -6.61
C LEU A 173 -10.08 41.10 -6.58
N GLU A 174 -8.83 41.52 -6.36
CA GLU A 174 -7.67 40.62 -6.25
C GLU A 174 -7.81 39.64 -5.08
N HIS A 175 -8.38 40.10 -3.95
CA HIS A 175 -8.66 39.26 -2.81
C HIS A 175 -9.73 38.21 -3.11
N ALA A 176 -10.89 38.62 -3.66
CA ALA A 176 -11.97 37.71 -4.04
C ALA A 176 -11.49 36.66 -5.06
N VAL A 177 -10.65 37.11 -6.00
CA VAL A 177 -9.98 36.26 -6.97
C VAL A 177 -9.09 35.20 -6.31
N THR A 178 -8.27 35.61 -5.33
CA THR A 178 -7.36 34.70 -4.63
C THR A 178 -8.14 33.69 -3.80
N LEU A 179 -9.21 34.12 -3.11
CA LEU A 179 -10.10 33.22 -2.36
C LEU A 179 -10.75 32.17 -3.27
N CYS A 180 -11.25 32.60 -4.43
CA CYS A 180 -11.84 31.75 -5.45
C CYS A 180 -10.85 30.67 -5.93
N LEU A 181 -9.60 31.05 -6.24
CA LEU A 181 -8.56 30.11 -6.63
C LEU A 181 -8.21 29.11 -5.53
N THR A 182 -8.01 29.58 -4.29
CA THR A 182 -7.66 28.70 -3.16
C THR A 182 -8.75 27.67 -2.93
N ARG A 183 -10.02 28.07 -3.02
CA ARG A 183 -11.16 27.17 -2.88
C ARG A 183 -11.27 26.18 -4.04
N ALA A 184 -11.04 26.62 -5.27
CA ALA A 184 -10.99 25.75 -6.45
C ALA A 184 -9.88 24.69 -6.33
N ASN A 185 -8.67 25.10 -5.94
CA ASN A 185 -7.52 24.22 -5.73
C ASN A 185 -7.77 23.21 -4.60
N ALA A 186 -8.36 23.65 -3.49
CA ALA A 186 -8.71 22.78 -2.37
C ALA A 186 -9.72 21.71 -2.81
N TRP A 187 -10.75 22.09 -3.58
CA TRP A 187 -11.75 21.16 -4.07
C TRP A 187 -11.17 20.16 -5.08
N GLN A 188 -10.37 20.62 -6.04
CA GLN A 188 -9.70 19.73 -7.00
C GLN A 188 -8.82 18.70 -6.28
N SER A 189 -8.02 19.16 -5.31
CA SER A 189 -7.18 18.29 -4.50
C SER A 189 -7.99 17.25 -3.73
N GLN A 190 -9.14 17.64 -3.16
CA GLN A 190 -10.03 16.73 -2.45
C GLN A 190 -10.61 15.65 -3.36
N GLN A 191 -10.98 15.99 -4.60
CA GLN A 191 -11.51 15.02 -5.56
C GLN A 191 -10.45 14.01 -5.99
N LEU A 192 -9.24 14.47 -6.30
CA LEU A 192 -8.11 13.61 -6.63
C LEU A 192 -7.76 12.69 -5.45
N TYR A 193 -7.78 13.21 -4.22
CA TYR A 193 -7.52 12.43 -3.02
C TYR A 193 -8.61 11.37 -2.77
N ARG A 194 -9.89 11.69 -2.95
CA ARG A 194 -10.99 10.71 -2.85
C ARG A 194 -10.88 9.61 -3.92
N ALA A 195 -10.45 9.96 -5.12
CA ALA A 195 -10.18 8.97 -6.16
C ALA A 195 -8.99 8.09 -5.76
N LEU A 196 -7.91 8.70 -5.23
CA LEU A 196 -6.74 7.98 -4.74
C LEU A 196 -7.10 7.00 -3.61
N ILE A 197 -7.87 7.40 -2.60
CA ILE A 197 -8.30 6.51 -1.51
C ILE A 197 -9.10 5.32 -2.03
N ARG A 198 -10.04 5.55 -2.96
CA ARG A 198 -10.83 4.45 -3.53
C ARG A 198 -9.96 3.47 -4.32
N THR A 199 -8.99 3.99 -5.07
CA THR A 199 -8.00 3.14 -5.75
C THR A 199 -7.13 2.40 -4.74
N LEU A 200 -6.62 3.09 -3.72
CA LEU A 200 -5.78 2.57 -2.64
C LEU A 200 -6.43 1.38 -1.93
N LEU A 201 -7.71 1.47 -1.59
CA LEU A 201 -8.42 0.37 -0.94
C LEU A 201 -8.48 -0.87 -1.84
N ARG A 202 -8.81 -0.68 -3.13
CA ARG A 202 -8.92 -1.79 -4.08
C ARG A 202 -7.57 -2.44 -4.38
N THR A 203 -6.57 -1.63 -4.70
CA THR A 203 -5.22 -2.11 -5.01
C THR A 203 -4.52 -2.64 -3.76
N GLY A 204 -4.71 -2.01 -2.61
CA GLY A 204 -4.15 -2.46 -1.34
C GLY A 204 -4.67 -3.83 -0.93
N VAL A 205 -5.98 -4.06 -1.00
CA VAL A 205 -6.58 -5.39 -0.73
C VAL A 205 -6.05 -6.43 -1.73
N LEU A 206 -5.98 -6.08 -3.02
CA LEU A 206 -5.43 -6.97 -4.04
C LEU A 206 -3.96 -7.33 -3.77
N THR A 207 -3.12 -6.33 -3.51
CA THR A 207 -1.70 -6.53 -3.18
C THR A 207 -1.56 -7.39 -1.93
N ALA A 208 -2.31 -7.12 -0.86
CA ALA A 208 -2.27 -7.93 0.35
C ALA A 208 -2.68 -9.40 0.09
N ALA A 209 -3.75 -9.62 -0.69
CA ALA A 209 -4.16 -10.96 -1.09
C ALA A 209 -3.06 -11.69 -1.89
N CYS A 210 -2.43 -11.00 -2.85
CA CYS A 210 -1.29 -11.54 -3.60
C CYS A 210 -0.11 -11.90 -2.69
N LEU A 211 0.18 -11.11 -1.65
CA LEU A 211 1.24 -11.44 -0.69
C LEU A 211 0.92 -12.67 0.16
N VAL A 212 -0.34 -12.83 0.57
CA VAL A 212 -0.80 -14.05 1.26
C VAL A 212 -0.65 -15.27 0.36
N VAL A 213 -1.09 -15.16 -0.91
CA VAL A 213 -0.93 -16.23 -1.91
C VAL A 213 0.54 -16.55 -2.16
N TYR A 214 1.40 -15.54 -2.29
CA TYR A 214 2.84 -15.72 -2.43
C TYR A 214 3.43 -16.44 -1.21
N ALA A 215 3.12 -15.98 0.01
CA ALA A 215 3.64 -16.58 1.24
C ALA A 215 3.22 -18.05 1.37
N TRP A 216 1.96 -18.36 1.07
CA TRP A 216 1.44 -19.73 1.07
C TRP A 216 2.06 -20.60 -0.02
N ALA A 217 2.18 -20.09 -1.23
CA ALA A 217 2.75 -20.84 -2.35
C ALA A 217 4.27 -21.06 -2.18
N ALA A 218 4.98 -20.10 -1.59
CA ALA A 218 6.41 -20.19 -1.33
C ALA A 218 6.74 -21.04 -0.09
N ASN A 219 5.84 -21.09 0.91
CA ASN A 219 5.99 -21.84 2.14
C ASN A 219 4.71 -22.62 2.42
N PRO A 220 4.46 -23.72 1.67
CA PRO A 220 3.29 -24.54 1.93
C PRO A 220 3.36 -25.06 3.37
N PRO A 221 2.22 -25.18 4.06
CA PRO A 221 2.21 -25.82 5.36
C PRO A 221 2.85 -27.20 5.22
N PRO A 222 3.72 -27.62 6.16
CA PRO A 222 4.34 -28.93 6.09
C PRO A 222 3.23 -29.96 5.95
N GLU A 223 3.34 -30.84 4.95
CA GLU A 223 2.38 -31.92 4.80
C GLU A 223 2.28 -32.65 6.15
N GLN A 224 1.06 -32.79 6.65
CA GLN A 224 0.85 -33.54 7.87
C GLN A 224 1.27 -34.98 7.58
N SER A 225 2.40 -35.39 8.15
CA SER A 225 2.93 -36.72 7.91
C SER A 225 1.88 -37.75 8.28
N PRO A 226 1.69 -38.80 7.45
CA PRO A 226 0.58 -39.70 7.64
C PRO A 226 0.67 -40.37 9.02
N GLN A 227 -0.48 -40.57 9.66
CA GLN A 227 -0.53 -41.22 10.97
C GLN A 227 -0.29 -42.72 10.84
N VAL A 228 0.49 -43.26 11.77
CA VAL A 228 0.70 -44.71 11.91
C VAL A 228 -0.58 -45.32 12.50
N LYS A 229 -1.44 -45.89 11.63
CA LYS A 229 -2.71 -46.50 12.05
C LYS A 229 -2.58 -47.98 12.40
N GLN A 230 -1.56 -48.65 11.91
CA GLN A 230 -1.30 -50.07 12.13
C GLN A 230 0.11 -50.27 12.67
N PRO A 231 0.36 -51.30 13.49
CA PRO A 231 1.71 -51.59 13.98
C PRO A 231 2.67 -51.88 12.81
N VAL A 232 3.72 -51.06 12.69
CA VAL A 232 4.75 -51.23 11.65
C VAL A 232 6.10 -51.53 12.33
N PRO A 233 6.79 -52.62 12.00
CA PRO A 233 8.13 -52.88 12.54
C PRO A 233 9.10 -51.82 12.03
N VAL A 234 9.89 -51.23 12.93
CA VAL A 234 10.83 -50.14 12.63
C VAL A 234 12.19 -50.39 13.28
N LYS A 235 13.25 -49.89 12.65
CA LYS A 235 14.58 -49.71 13.25
C LYS A 235 14.72 -48.24 13.63
N VAL A 236 14.96 -47.97 14.91
CA VAL A 236 15.15 -46.62 15.43
C VAL A 236 16.65 -46.36 15.57
N HIS A 237 17.18 -45.43 14.79
CA HIS A 237 18.55 -44.95 14.91
C HIS A 237 18.58 -43.76 15.87
N LEU A 238 18.97 -44.00 17.12
CA LEU A 238 19.04 -42.95 18.12
C LEU A 238 20.22 -42.02 17.83
N ARG A 239 19.98 -40.70 17.79
CA ARG A 239 21.00 -39.65 17.65
C ARG A 239 21.23 -38.88 18.94
N ALA A 240 20.26 -38.90 19.85
CA ALA A 240 20.33 -38.21 21.13
C ALA A 240 21.56 -38.59 21.97
N THR A 241 22.10 -37.60 22.67
CA THR A 241 23.06 -37.78 23.76
C THR A 241 22.36 -38.39 24.98
N ALA A 242 23.14 -39.01 25.87
CA ALA A 242 22.64 -39.65 27.08
C ALA A 242 21.71 -38.76 27.92
N ASP A 243 21.91 -37.44 27.87
CA ASP A 243 21.17 -36.46 28.66
C ASP A 243 19.79 -36.12 28.08
N LYS A 244 19.54 -36.42 26.79
CA LYS A 244 18.24 -36.21 26.13
C LYS A 244 17.33 -37.45 26.15
N LEU A 245 17.85 -38.59 26.61
CA LEU A 245 17.12 -39.86 26.79
C LEU A 245 16.29 -40.02 28.08
N PRO A 246 16.35 -39.19 29.15
CA PRO A 246 15.57 -39.45 30.37
C PRO A 246 14.06 -39.53 30.15
N GLY A 247 13.54 -38.88 29.10
CA GLY A 247 12.12 -38.90 28.76
C GLY A 247 11.61 -40.20 28.11
N THR A 248 12.50 -41.13 27.75
CA THR A 248 12.12 -42.32 26.98
C THR A 248 12.12 -43.63 27.77
N ALA A 249 12.55 -43.63 29.04
CA ALA A 249 12.71 -44.83 29.87
C ALA A 249 13.66 -45.92 29.32
N LEU A 250 14.33 -45.71 28.18
CA LEU A 250 15.25 -46.66 27.53
C LEU A 250 16.51 -46.95 28.37
N GLY A 251 16.93 -46.01 29.21
CA GLY A 251 18.21 -46.06 29.93
C GLY A 251 19.35 -45.40 29.15
N LYS A 252 20.37 -44.93 29.88
CA LYS A 252 21.50 -44.15 29.30
C LYS A 252 22.39 -44.99 28.36
N GLN A 253 22.42 -46.30 28.51
CA GLN A 253 23.22 -47.21 27.68
C GLN A 253 22.77 -47.27 26.20
N CYS A 254 21.54 -46.84 25.89
CA CYS A 254 20.98 -46.91 24.54
C CYS A 254 21.38 -45.76 23.60
N HIS A 255 22.15 -44.78 24.08
CA HIS A 255 22.53 -43.63 23.26
C HIS A 255 23.31 -44.06 22.01
N ARG A 256 23.04 -43.41 20.87
CA ARG A 256 23.69 -43.68 19.57
C ARG A 256 23.59 -45.13 19.06
N ARG A 257 22.66 -45.94 19.58
CA ARG A 257 22.42 -47.31 19.10
C ARG A 257 21.24 -47.38 18.14
N THR A 258 21.25 -48.44 17.33
CA THR A 258 20.08 -48.82 16.54
C THR A 258 19.31 -49.88 17.30
N ILE A 259 18.03 -49.62 17.56
CA ILE A 259 17.15 -50.53 18.28
C ILE A 259 15.97 -50.93 17.39
N THR A 260 15.53 -52.18 17.52
CA THR A 260 14.37 -52.69 16.78
C THR A 260 13.13 -52.48 17.63
N GLY A 261 12.08 -51.92 17.06
CA GLY A 261 10.81 -51.70 17.74
C GLY A 261 9.62 -51.80 16.78
N VAL A 262 8.44 -51.46 17.29
CA VAL A 262 7.20 -51.41 16.51
C VAL A 262 6.61 -50.02 16.67
N ALA A 263 6.43 -49.30 15.57
CA ALA A 263 5.68 -48.06 15.55
C ALA A 263 4.20 -48.39 15.74
N VAL A 264 3.62 -47.94 16.85
CA VAL A 264 2.24 -48.26 17.27
C VAL A 264 1.28 -47.07 17.17
N GLY A 265 1.78 -45.90 16.76
CA GLY A 265 0.98 -44.67 16.63
C GLY A 265 1.84 -43.46 16.27
N GLY A 266 1.29 -42.26 16.41
CA GLY A 266 1.97 -41.02 16.06
C GLY A 266 1.96 -40.74 14.56
N ARG A 267 2.80 -39.80 14.14
CA ARG A 267 3.01 -39.47 12.73
C ARG A 267 4.18 -40.28 12.17
N LEU A 268 4.28 -40.46 10.86
CA LEU A 268 5.39 -41.20 10.24
C LEU A 268 6.76 -40.55 10.46
N ASP A 269 6.82 -39.22 10.57
CA ASP A 269 8.03 -38.45 10.90
C ASP A 269 8.35 -38.47 12.40
N GLU A 270 7.31 -38.57 13.25
CA GLU A 270 7.42 -38.66 14.71
C GLU A 270 6.62 -39.85 15.27
N PRO A 271 7.03 -41.10 14.97
CA PRO A 271 6.24 -42.26 15.36
C PRO A 271 6.38 -42.53 16.85
N VAL A 272 5.28 -42.97 17.46
CA VAL A 272 5.30 -43.56 18.80
C VAL A 272 5.75 -45.00 18.65
N VAL A 273 6.94 -45.30 19.12
CA VAL A 273 7.56 -46.63 19.00
C VAL A 273 7.54 -47.33 20.35
N ALA A 274 7.13 -48.60 20.35
CA ALA A 274 7.31 -49.53 21.45
C ALA A 274 8.53 -50.40 21.18
N VAL A 275 9.47 -50.42 22.12
CA VAL A 275 10.74 -51.16 22.03
C VAL A 275 10.74 -52.23 23.14
N PRO A 276 10.97 -53.51 22.81
CA PRO A 276 11.13 -54.55 23.82
C PRO A 276 12.45 -54.40 24.59
N ALA A 277 12.53 -54.96 25.79
CA ALA A 277 13.79 -54.97 26.54
C ALA A 277 14.85 -55.82 25.82
N THR A 278 16.09 -55.34 25.83
CA THR A 278 17.29 -56.06 25.40
C THR A 278 18.32 -56.05 26.53
N GLU A 279 19.46 -56.73 26.37
CA GLU A 279 20.52 -56.76 27.38
C GLU A 279 21.03 -55.36 27.76
N ASP A 280 20.99 -54.41 26.81
CA ASP A 280 21.52 -53.06 26.97
C ASP A 280 20.44 -51.98 27.12
N CYS A 281 19.17 -52.28 26.81
CA CYS A 281 18.09 -51.31 26.75
C CYS A 281 16.84 -51.78 27.46
N ALA A 282 16.27 -50.92 28.32
CA ALA A 282 14.99 -51.20 28.96
C ALA A 282 13.84 -51.14 27.96
N ALA A 283 12.78 -51.91 28.22
CA ALA A 283 11.54 -51.82 27.45
C ALA A 283 10.92 -50.42 27.62
N ALA A 284 10.49 -49.83 26.52
CA ALA A 284 10.07 -48.44 26.51
C ALA A 284 9.04 -48.14 25.41
N ARG A 285 8.18 -47.14 25.66
CA ARG A 285 7.30 -46.55 24.65
C ARG A 285 7.53 -45.04 24.62
N PHE A 286 7.92 -44.51 23.47
CA PHE A 286 8.25 -43.09 23.33
C PHE A 286 8.02 -42.60 21.89
N THR A 287 7.88 -41.29 21.73
CA THR A 287 7.81 -40.63 20.42
C THR A 287 9.23 -40.41 19.90
N VAL A 288 9.52 -40.87 18.69
CA VAL A 288 10.81 -40.64 18.03
C VAL A 288 10.80 -39.24 17.41
N THR A 289 11.23 -38.23 18.16
CA THR A 289 11.40 -36.87 17.62
C THR A 289 12.69 -36.75 16.80
N PRO A 290 12.82 -35.76 15.89
CA PRO A 290 14.03 -35.56 15.10
C PRO A 290 15.30 -35.35 15.94
N GLU A 291 15.14 -34.83 17.15
CA GLU A 291 16.24 -34.68 18.12
C GLU A 291 16.67 -36.01 18.73
N LEU A 292 15.72 -36.94 18.90
CA LEU A 292 15.96 -38.23 19.52
C LEU A 292 16.60 -39.20 18.54
N GLY A 293 16.13 -39.24 17.30
CA GLY A 293 16.60 -40.17 16.28
C GLY A 293 15.73 -40.19 15.03
N VAL A 294 15.93 -41.21 14.21
CA VAL A 294 15.11 -41.47 13.01
C VAL A 294 14.61 -42.90 13.06
N ALA A 295 13.30 -43.09 12.88
CA ALA A 295 12.69 -44.40 12.74
C ALA A 295 12.56 -44.76 11.26
N VAL A 296 13.12 -45.89 10.85
CA VAL A 296 13.06 -46.39 9.48
C VAL A 296 12.28 -47.70 9.47
N PRO A 297 11.30 -47.90 8.57
CA PRO A 297 10.62 -49.18 8.43
C PRO A 297 11.61 -50.34 8.29
N ALA A 298 11.43 -51.39 9.09
CA ALA A 298 12.23 -52.60 8.94
C ALA A 298 11.78 -53.28 7.65
N THR A 299 12.60 -53.24 6.60
CA THR A 299 12.37 -54.04 5.40
C THR A 299 12.31 -55.51 5.81
N LYS A 300 11.23 -56.21 5.45
CA LYS A 300 11.22 -57.66 5.55
C LYS A 300 12.44 -58.18 4.76
N PRO A 301 13.30 -59.00 5.37
CA PRO A 301 14.38 -59.66 4.64
C PRO A 301 13.83 -60.54 3.53
#